data_AF-A0A392W0U7-F1
#
_entry.id   AF-A0A392W0U7-F1
#
_cell.length_a   1.000
_cell.length_b   1.000
_cell.length_c   1.000
_cell.angle_alpha   90.00
_cell.angle_beta   90.00
_cell.angle_gamma   90.00
#
_symmetry.space_group_name_H-M   'P 1'
#
loop_
_entity.id
_entity.type
_entity.pdbx_description
1 polymer ?
#
loop_
_entity_poly.entity_id
_entity_poly.type
_entity_poly.pdbx_seq_one_letter_code
_entity_poly.pdbx_strand_id
1 'polypeptide(L)' 'MRSLFGAQYVMDLVTNGYEDLGENPTDAQRIAFKKAKKKYCKALFYIQQNVDAQH' A
#
# COMPACT_ATOMS: atom_id res chain seq x y z
N MET A 1 -2.99 16.34 -11.45
CA MET A 1 -2.98 16.16 -9.98
C MET A 1 -2.96 14.67 -9.61
N ARG A 2 -1.83 13.95 -9.78
CA ARG A 2 -1.70 12.54 -9.35
C ARG A 2 -0.98 12.39 -8.01
N SER A 3 -0.23 13.42 -7.58
CA SER A 3 0.55 13.41 -6.34
C SER A 3 -0.32 13.51 -5.08
N LEU A 4 -1.28 14.46 -5.03
CA LEU A 4 -2.17 14.63 -3.87
C LEU A 4 -3.03 13.38 -3.58
N PHE A 5 -3.66 12.82 -4.61
CA PHE A 5 -4.46 11.59 -4.45
C PHE A 5 -3.60 10.34 -4.22
N GLY A 6 -2.34 10.36 -4.70
CA GLY A 6 -1.40 9.26 -4.50
C GLY A 6 -0.95 9.14 -3.05
N ALA A 7 -0.64 10.27 -2.40
CA ALA A 7 -0.27 10.31 -0.99
C ALA A 7 -1.45 9.92 -0.08
N GLN A 8 -2.64 10.47 -0.33
CA GLN A 8 -3.84 10.11 0.43
C GLN A 8 -4.17 8.61 0.33
N TYR A 9 -4.07 8.05 -0.87
CA TYR A 9 -4.25 6.61 -1.09
C TYR A 9 -3.23 5.76 -0.32
N VAL A 10 -1.96 6.17 -0.30
CA VAL A 10 -0.92 5.43 0.43
C VAL A 10 -1.11 5.54 1.93
N MET A 11 -1.50 6.71 2.45
CA MET A 11 -1.80 6.89 3.87
C MET A 11 -2.98 6.03 4.31
N ASP A 12 -4.05 6.02 3.52
CA ASP A 12 -5.22 5.14 3.75
C ASP A 12 -4.81 3.67 3.73
N LEU A 13 -4.00 3.26 2.75
CA LEU A 13 -3.48 1.89 2.62
C LEU A 13 -2.65 1.45 3.83
N VAL A 14 -1.80 2.33 4.38
CA VAL A 14 -0.96 2.00 5.55
C VAL A 14 -1.78 1.98 6.84
N THR A 15 -2.77 2.86 6.96
CA THR A 15 -3.57 3.02 8.18
C THR A 15 -4.68 1.99 8.29
N ASN A 16 -5.41 1.76 7.20
CA ASN A 16 -6.59 0.91 7.14
C ASN A 16 -6.33 -0.45 6.48
N GLY A 17 -5.13 -0.65 5.92
CA GLY A 17 -4.76 -1.86 5.20
C GLY A 17 -5.29 -1.89 3.77
N TYR A 18 -5.34 -3.09 3.19
CA TYR A 18 -5.92 -3.32 1.87
C TYR A 18 -6.72 -4.61 1.88
N GLU A 19 -7.69 -4.68 0.98
CA GLU A 19 -8.60 -5.82 0.87
C GLU A 19 -7.83 -7.11 0.53
N ASP A 20 -8.09 -8.17 1.29
CA ASP A 20 -7.49 -9.49 1.04
C ASP A 20 -8.22 -10.22 -0.10
N LEU A 21 -7.56 -11.22 -0.66
CA LEU A 21 -8.15 -12.05 -1.70
C LEU A 21 -9.12 -13.06 -1.07
N GLY A 22 -10.37 -13.08 -1.52
CA GLY A 22 -11.33 -14.13 -1.18
C GLY A 22 -10.97 -15.51 -1.78
N GLU A 23 -11.78 -16.55 -1.51
CA GLU A 23 -11.47 -17.94 -1.89
C GLU A 23 -11.29 -18.18 -3.39
N ASN A 24 -11.92 -17.38 -4.26
CA ASN A 24 -11.80 -17.49 -5.72
C ASN A 24 -11.71 -16.09 -6.38
N PRO A 25 -10.55 -15.42 -6.26
CA PRO A 25 -10.41 -14.06 -6.73
C PRO A 25 -10.20 -14.03 -8.24
N THR A 26 -10.92 -13.13 -8.90
CA THR A 26 -10.75 -12.85 -10.33
C THR A 26 -9.34 -12.32 -10.62
N ASP A 27 -8.90 -12.41 -11.88
CA ASP A 27 -7.59 -11.88 -12.27
C ASP A 27 -7.46 -10.37 -12.01
N ALA A 28 -8.54 -9.62 -12.16
CA ALA A 28 -8.59 -8.20 -11.83
C ALA A 28 -8.33 -7.95 -10.33
N GLN A 29 -8.95 -8.75 -9.44
CA GLN A 29 -8.73 -8.67 -7.99
C GLN A 29 -7.30 -9.06 -7.62
N ARG A 30 -6.75 -10.12 -8.24
CA ARG A 30 -5.34 -10.52 -8.04
C ARG A 30 -4.36 -9.42 -8.44
N ILE A 31 -4.60 -8.73 -9.55
CA ILE A 31 -3.76 -7.61 -10.01
C ILE A 31 -3.87 -6.44 -9.05
N ALA A 32 -5.08 -6.09 -8.63
CA ALA A 32 -5.32 -5.02 -7.66
C ALA A 32 -4.61 -5.29 -6.33
N PHE A 33 -4.76 -6.50 -5.78
CA PHE A 33 -4.08 -6.95 -4.56
C PHE A 33 -2.56 -6.86 -4.67
N LYS A 34 -1.97 -7.38 -5.75
CA LYS A 34 -0.52 -7.30 -5.96
C LYS A 34 -0.03 -5.85 -6.01
N LYS A 35 -0.80 -4.95 -6.63
CA LYS A 35 -0.48 -3.53 -6.72
C LYS A 35 -0.60 -2.84 -5.36
N ALA A 36 -1.65 -3.14 -4.59
CA ALA A 36 -1.85 -2.65 -3.24
C ALA A 36 -0.72 -3.13 -2.31
N LYS A 37 -0.47 -4.44 -2.24
CA LYS A 37 0.62 -5.04 -1.45
C LYS A 37 1.98 -4.41 -1.76
N LYS A 38 2.32 -4.21 -3.04
CA LYS A 38 3.59 -3.59 -3.43
C LYS A 38 3.72 -2.15 -2.92
N LYS A 39 2.64 -1.37 -2.95
CA LYS A 39 2.64 0.00 -2.44
C LYS A 39 2.73 0.02 -0.91
N TYR A 40 2.01 -0.88 -0.24
CA TYR A 40 2.03 -1.03 1.21
C TYR A 40 3.44 -1.35 1.73
N CYS A 41 4.10 -2.37 1.16
CA CYS A 41 5.47 -2.72 1.53
C CYS A 41 6.46 -1.58 1.29
N LYS A 42 6.32 -0.83 0.18
CA LYS A 42 7.18 0.33 -0.09
C LYS A 42 6.96 1.45 0.93
N ALA A 43 5.70 1.73 1.28
CA ALA A 43 5.38 2.76 2.24
C ALA A 43 5.95 2.42 3.63
N LEU A 44 5.78 1.18 4.09
CA LEU A 44 6.37 0.70 5.34
C LEU A 44 7.91 0.81 5.33
N PHE A 45 8.55 0.45 4.22
CA PHE A 45 10.00 0.59 4.09
C PHE A 45 10.45 2.05 4.25
N TYR A 46 9.79 3.00 3.57
CA TYR A 46 10.12 4.41 3.73
C TYR A 46 9.86 4.92 5.15
N ILE A 47 8.77 4.50 5.79
CA ILE A 47 8.49 4.85 7.20
C ILE A 47 9.62 4.35 8.10
N GLN A 48 9.99 3.08 7.98
CA GLN A 48 11.09 2.48 8.74
C GLN A 48 12.41 3.24 8.52
N GLN A 49 12.76 3.55 7.28
CA GLN A 49 13.97 4.33 6.98
C GLN A 49 13.99 5.70 7.66
N ASN A 50 12.84 6.38 7.75
CA ASN A 50 12.75 7.67 8.44
C ASN A 50 12.86 7.51 9.97
N VAL A 51 12.32 6.42 10.53
CA VAL A 51 12.47 6.10 11.95
C VAL A 51 13.94 5.79 12.27
N ASP A 52 14.60 4.96 11.46
CA ASP A 52 16.00 4.58 11.65
C ASP A 52 16.95 5.77 11.47
N ALA A 53 16.65 6.70 10.56
CA ALA A 53 17.46 7.91 10.34
C ALA A 53 17.32 8.96 11.47
N GLN A 54 16.35 8.81 12.38
CA GLN A 54 16.16 9.69 13.53
C GLN A 54 16.80 9.16 14.82
N HIS A 55 17.48 8.01 14.77
CA HIS A 55 18.23 7.41 15.86
C HIS A 55 19.74 7.58 15.65
#